data_AF-A0A8X6RNS0-F1
#
_entry.id   AF-A0A8X6RNS0-F1
#
_cell.length_a   1.000
_cell.length_b   1.000
_cell.length_c   1.000
_cell.angle_alpha   90.00
_cell.angle_beta   90.00
_cell.angle_gamma   90.00
#
_symmetry.space_group_name_H-M   'P 1'
#
loop_
_entity.id
_entity.type
_entity.pdbx_description
1 polymer ?
#
loop_
_entity_poly.entity_id
_entity_poly.type
_entity_poly.pdbx_seq_one_letter_code
_entity_poly.pdbx_strand_id
1 'polypeptide(L)' 'MDENARPHRANIVDECLQLEDITRMDWPAYSPNLNPIEHVWDMLGPRIAARQSPPTCLPKLRMALLGEWCNIPQD' A
#
# COMPACT_ATOMS: atom_id res chain seq x y z
N MET A 1 -4.96 -6.80 -7.78
CA MET A 1 -3.52 -7.04 -7.97
C MET A 1 -2.90 -7.15 -6.60
N ASP A 2 -2.12 -8.18 -6.33
CA ASP A 2 -1.38 -8.34 -5.07
C ASP A 2 0.02 -8.91 -5.36
N GLU A 3 0.94 -8.71 -4.41
CA GLU A 3 2.18 -9.46 -4.39
C GLU A 3 1.88 -10.89 -3.90
N ASN A 4 2.43 -11.91 -4.54
CA ASN A 4 2.14 -13.34 -4.28
C ASN A 4 2.65 -13.85 -2.91
N ALA A 5 2.63 -13.02 -1.87
CA ALA A 5 2.94 -13.37 -0.50
C ALA A 5 2.04 -14.53 -0.03
N ARG A 6 2.61 -15.42 0.79
CA ARG A 6 1.90 -16.61 1.27
C ARG A 6 0.53 -16.31 1.91
N PRO A 7 0.35 -15.25 2.73
CA PRO A 7 -0.96 -14.92 3.28
C PRO A 7 -2.01 -14.61 2.19
N HIS A 8 -1.61 -13.97 1.09
CA HIS A 8 -2.52 -13.64 -0.01
C HIS A 8 -2.92 -14.87 -0.84
N ARG A 9 -2.24 -16.00 -0.67
CA ARG A 9 -2.51 -17.27 -1.36
C ARG A 9 -3.13 -18.33 -0.45
N ALA A 10 -3.61 -17.93 0.72
CA ALA A 10 -4.34 -18.83 1.61
C ALA A 10 -5.77 -19.06 1.06
N ASN A 11 -6.28 -20.29 1.21
CA ASN A 11 -7.63 -20.66 0.70
C ASN A 11 -8.74 -19.72 1.21
N ILE A 12 -8.66 -19.30 2.48
CA ILE A 12 -9.63 -18.36 3.06
C ILE A 12 -9.66 -17.02 2.30
N VAL A 13 -8.52 -16.55 1.80
CA VAL A 13 -8.44 -15.33 1.01
C VAL A 13 -9.05 -15.56 -0.37
N ASP A 14 -8.80 -16.72 -0.99
CA ASP A 14 -9.39 -17.06 -2.29
C ASP A 14 -10.92 -17.18 -2.22
N GLU A 15 -11.46 -17.80 -1.17
CA GLU A 15 -12.90 -17.86 -0.90
C GLU A 15 -13.50 -16.46 -0.73
N CYS A 16 -12.85 -15.59 0.06
CA CYS A 16 -13.30 -14.20 0.22
C CYS A 16 -13.30 -13.44 -1.11
N LEU A 17 -12.26 -13.56 -1.93
CA LEU A 17 -12.22 -12.88 -3.24
C LEU A 17 -13.32 -13.39 -4.18
N GLN A 18 -13.63 -14.69 -4.16
CA GLN A 18 -14.74 -15.24 -4.94
C GLN A 18 -16.10 -14.73 -4.47
N LEU A 19 -16.32 -14.60 -3.15
CA LEU A 19 -17.56 -14.06 -2.59
C LEU A 19 -17.78 -12.60 -2.97
N GLU A 20 -16.69 -11.82 -3.04
CA GLU A 20 -16.72 -10.40 -3.40
C GLU A 20 -16.64 -10.16 -4.93
N ASP A 21 -16.67 -11.22 -5.74
CA ASP A 21 -16.52 -11.18 -7.22
C ASP A 21 -15.24 -10.46 -7.69
N ILE A 22 -14.16 -10.58 -6.89
CA ILE A 22 -12.87 -9.96 -7.18
C ILE A 22 -11.98 -10.96 -7.92
N THR A 23 -11.69 -10.67 -9.19
CA THR A 23 -10.71 -11.44 -9.95
C THR A 23 -9.28 -11.04 -9.55
N ARG A 24 -8.47 -12.01 -9.13
CA ARG A 24 -7.05 -11.78 -8.89
C ARG A 24 -6.29 -11.71 -10.22
N MET A 25 -5.48 -10.67 -10.38
CA MET A 25 -4.55 -10.56 -11.50
C MET A 25 -3.31 -11.41 -11.26
N ASP A 26 -2.86 -12.15 -12.28
CA ASP A 26 -1.60 -12.89 -12.21
C ASP A 26 -0.43 -11.91 -12.12
N TRP A 27 0.40 -12.10 -11.10
CA TRP A 27 1.56 -11.25 -10.84
C TRP A 27 2.85 -12.07 -10.88
N PRO A 28 3.87 -11.64 -11.65
CA PRO A 28 5.15 -12.32 -11.65
C PRO A 28 5.86 -12.21 -10.30
N ALA A 29 6.49 -13.30 -9.86
CA ALA A 29 7.32 -13.28 -8.66
C ALA A 29 8.51 -12.31 -8.84
N TYR A 30 8.99 -11.71 -7.74
CA TYR A 30 10.15 -10.82 -7.73
C TYR A 30 10.03 -9.58 -8.63
N SER A 31 8.81 -9.06 -8.81
CA SER A 31 8.55 -7.82 -9.56
C SER A 31 8.03 -6.69 -8.65
N PRO A 32 8.80 -6.24 -7.64
CA PRO A 32 8.38 -5.16 -6.74
C PRO A 32 8.30 -3.82 -7.47
N ASN A 33 9.16 -3.61 -8.47
CA ASN A 33 9.17 -2.43 -9.34
C ASN A 33 7.88 -2.23 -10.16
N LEU A 34 7.07 -3.27 -10.29
CA LEU A 34 5.79 -3.20 -10.98
C LEU A 34 4.63 -2.89 -10.01
N ASN A 35 4.86 -2.89 -8.70
CA ASN A 35 3.82 -2.72 -7.68
C ASN A 35 3.49 -1.22 -7.47
N PRO A 36 2.29 -0.74 -7.85
CA PRO A 36 1.93 0.68 -7.71
C PRO A 36 2.03 1.21 -6.28
N ILE A 37 1.92 0.35 -5.27
CA ILE A 37 2.04 0.77 -3.87
C ILE A 37 3.47 1.20 -3.50
N GLU A 38 4.50 0.65 -4.15
CA GLU A 38 5.89 1.05 -3.93
C GLU A 38 6.10 2.50 -4.38
N HIS A 39 5.55 2.88 -5.53
CA HIS A 39 5.57 4.27 -5.99
C HIS A 39 4.87 5.22 -5.00
N VAL A 40 3.78 4.77 -4.38
CA VAL A 40 3.09 5.56 -3.36
C VAL A 40 3.95 5.72 -2.11
N TRP A 41 4.67 4.68 -1.69
CA TRP A 41 5.61 4.76 -0.58
C TRP A 41 6.81 5.69 -0.87
N ASP A 42 7.34 5.65 -2.10
CA ASP A 42 8.40 6.55 -2.56
C ASP A 42 7.97 8.02 -2.52
N MET A 43 6.68 8.31 -2.71
CA MET A 43 6.14 9.66 -2.54
C MET A 43 5.91 10.02 -1.06
N LEU A 44 5.36 9.11 -0.26
CA LEU A 44 4.95 9.39 1.12
C LEU A 44 6.14 9.47 2.09
N GLY A 45 7.13 8.59 1.95
CA GLY A 45 8.28 8.52 2.85
C GLY A 45 9.03 9.85 2.97
N PRO A 46 9.49 10.44 1.85
CA PRO A 46 10.15 11.75 1.86
C PRO A 46 9.25 12.87 2.39
N ARG A 47 7.96 12.88 2.04
CA ARG A 47 7.00 13.89 2.52
C ARG A 47 6.85 13.86 4.04
N ILE A 48 6.73 12.66 4.63
CA ILE A 48 6.64 12.49 6.08
C ILE A 48 7.95 12.89 6.77
N ALA A 49 9.09 12.51 6.20
CA ALA A 49 10.41 12.85 6.74
C ALA A 49 10.69 14.37 6.68
N ALA A 50 10.17 15.07 5.67
CA ALA A 50 10.34 16.51 5.48
C ALA A 50 9.38 17.38 6.32
N ARG A 51 8.46 16.78 7.09
CA ARG A 51 7.52 17.55 7.93
C ARG A 51 8.26 18.32 9.01
N GLN A 52 7.84 19.58 9.22
CA GLN A 52 8.40 20.43 10.29
C GLN A 52 8.28 19.80 11.69
N SER A 53 7.22 19.01 11.91
CA SER A 53 7.05 18.19 13.11
C SER A 53 7.02 16.71 12.73
N PRO A 54 8.18 16.03 12.75
CA PRO A 54 8.25 14.60 12.52
C PRO A 54 7.37 13.84 13.53
N PRO A 55 6.62 12.82 13.09
CA PRO A 55 5.77 12.06 13.99
C PRO A 55 6.62 11.23 14.96
N THR A 56 6.46 11.48 16.26
CA THR A 56 7.20 10.77 17.33
C THR A 56 6.41 9.64 17.98
N CYS A 57 5.15 9.45 17.59
CA CYS A 57 4.30 8.38 18.10
C CYS A 57 3.30 7.90 17.02
N LEU A 58 2.76 6.69 17.22
CA LEU A 58 1.87 6.06 16.25
C LEU A 58 0.64 6.91 15.87
N PRO A 59 -0.07 7.59 16.81
CA PRO A 59 -1.19 8.47 16.43
C PRO A 59 -0.77 9.63 15.52
N LYS A 60 0.37 10.27 15.82
CA LYS A 60 0.91 11.35 15.00
C LYS A 60 1.36 10.85 13.63
N LEU A 61 1.97 9.67 13.57
CA LEU A 61 2.35 9.05 12.31
C LEU A 61 1.12 8.75 11.44
N ARG A 62 0.06 8.19 12.03
CA ARG A 62 -1.21 7.95 11.33
C ARG A 62 -1.80 9.25 10.77
N MET A 63 -1.84 10.32 11.56
CA MET A 63 -2.33 11.63 11.09
C MET A 63 -1.47 12.21 9.98
N ALA A 64 -0.14 12.10 10.09
CA ALA A 64 0.79 12.55 9.05
C ALA A 64 0.58 11.77 7.75
N LEU A 65 0.49 10.44 7.81
CA LEU A 65 0.21 9.56 6.67
C LEU A 65 -1.10 9.95 5.98
N LEU A 66 -2.20 10.10 6.72
CA LEU A 66 -3.49 10.49 6.15
C LEU A 66 -3.44 11.88 5.51
N GLY A 67 -2.75 12.83 6.14
CA GLY A 67 -2.58 14.17 5.61
C GLY A 67 -1.79 14.20 4.30
N GLU A 68 -0.65 13.49 4.24
CA GLU A 68 0.15 13.42 3.02
C GLU A 68 -0.52 12.59 1.92
N TRP A 69 -1.28 11.55 2.28
CA TRP A 69 -2.05 10.73 1.35
C TRP A 69 -3.03 11.57 0.52
N CYS A 70 -3.78 12.47 1.18
CA CYS A 70 -4.71 13.37 0.51
C CYS A 70 -4.05 14.34 -0.47
N ASN A 71 -2.72 14.53 -0.39
CA ASN A 71 -1.95 15.42 -1.26
C ASN A 71 -1.24 14.68 -2.41
N ILE A 72 -1.47 13.37 -2.58
CA ILE A 72 -0.90 12.63 -3.71
C ILE A 72 -1.66 13.04 -4.99
N PRO A 73 -0.96 13.53 -6.04
CA PRO A 73 -1.59 13.84 -7.33
C PRO A 73 -2.32 12.62 -7.90
N GLN A 74 -3.45 12.85 -8.58
CA GLN A 74 -4.28 11.79 -9.17
C GLN A 74 -4.10 11.67 -10.70
N ASP A 75 -3.15 12.40 -11.26
CA ASP A 75 -2.88 12.50 -12.70
C ASP A 75 -2.25 11.24 -13.29
#